data_AF-A0A068SKU4-F1
#
_entry.id   AF-A0A068SKU4-F1
#
_cell.length_a   1.000
_cell.length_b   1.000
_cell.length_c   1.000
_cell.angle_alpha   90.00
_cell.angle_beta   90.00
_cell.angle_gamma   90.00
#
_symmetry.space_group_name_H-M   'P 1'
#
loop_
_entity.id
_entity.type
_entity.pdbx_description
1 polymer ?
#
loop_
_entity_poly.entity_id
_entity_poly.type
_entity_poly.pdbx_seq_one_letter_code
_entity_poly.pdbx_strand_id
1 'polypeptide(L)'
;MEKKIGRPKTLNSESDSQIVAKHLGNGLRRKQILADTGWTEWRYQMAREYLSKNPPVELVVIETKPEAAKSEKPKPVRLTKIPVIDANLEPGRVHRFIITAAQDDTPKFEGFWASLKTYATRLGASIITCGLTYQKGLFEDHAVATATYDKDVEEFLIIERIQLTPDLLIICDANVLPTTANPLQGWQVANKGGHVVVPSTRIALESIPRMQDDPPRFAISTGCCTLPSYTPRAAGRKSLFHHTYGALLIEIDVDGECFFHHLQPDEDGAFQHFDWIVSGETITAQNRVKAVTWGDIHHDQLDPVVAMASWGYCTAEKKVVTGHSLAGYLNAEYEFAHDTLDFRRRNHHGLDDPHERARINIATNSNVESEVREAARFINAISRDGCRTVVVESNHDAAITKWLKNPEGMLDAENAYYWHLLNSVWHREIRASNSDFNPVHEALRMAGLDDHIDFIGSGESFTILEIEHGLHGDIGVGGSRGTPQQFRRFGRRTSTGHTHSPSIADGAYVAGLSAKLRQGYNKGPTRWAHAHIVLYPNGKRGMVLMHSDGRFQAMGDILEQQLQAA
;
A
#
# COMPACT_ATOMS: atom_id res chain seq x y z
N MET A 1 94.12 -59.74 11.83
CA MET A 1 92.68 -59.67 11.53
C MET A 1 92.38 -58.24 11.13
N GLU A 2 91.97 -58.00 9.88
CA GLU A 2 91.12 -56.84 9.58
C GLU A 2 90.35 -57.12 8.28
N LYS A 3 89.04 -56.99 8.40
CA LYS A 3 88.02 -57.58 7.52
C LYS A 3 88.00 -56.89 6.16
N LYS A 4 87.88 -57.69 5.09
CA LYS A 4 87.22 -57.27 3.85
C LYS A 4 85.83 -56.75 4.21
N ILE A 5 85.64 -55.42 4.18
CA ILE A 5 84.33 -54.79 4.25
C ILE A 5 83.80 -54.73 2.81
N GLY A 6 82.75 -55.49 2.56
CA GLY A 6 82.18 -55.76 1.26
C GLY A 6 81.51 -54.56 0.60
N ARG A 7 81.21 -54.70 -0.70
CA ARG A 7 80.27 -53.85 -1.43
C ARG A 7 78.93 -53.78 -0.68
N PRO A 8 78.46 -52.60 -0.25
CA PRO A 8 77.03 -52.33 -0.15
C PRO A 8 76.57 -52.04 -1.59
N LYS A 9 75.86 -52.91 -2.33
CA LYS A 9 74.49 -53.44 -2.16
C LYS A 9 73.44 -52.34 -1.92
N THR A 10 73.39 -51.34 -2.80
CA THR A 10 72.17 -50.74 -3.41
C THR A 10 72.58 -49.50 -4.22
N LEU A 11 72.58 -49.61 -5.56
CA LEU A 11 72.54 -48.43 -6.43
C LEU A 11 71.06 -48.09 -6.61
N ASN A 12 70.63 -46.91 -6.18
CA ASN A 12 69.31 -46.39 -6.50
C ASN A 12 69.50 -45.06 -7.23
N SER A 13 69.50 -45.13 -8.57
CA SER A 13 69.80 -43.99 -9.44
C SER A 13 68.83 -42.82 -9.24
N GLU A 14 67.59 -43.08 -8.81
CA GLU A 14 66.59 -42.04 -8.55
C GLU A 14 66.90 -41.28 -7.26
N SER A 15 67.07 -41.97 -6.12
CA SER A 15 67.41 -41.30 -4.85
C SER A 15 68.78 -40.63 -4.89
N ASP A 16 69.75 -41.25 -5.58
CA ASP A 16 71.09 -40.69 -5.73
C ASP A 16 71.05 -39.42 -6.61
N SER A 17 70.20 -39.37 -7.64
CA SER A 17 70.03 -38.18 -8.48
C SER A 17 69.45 -36.98 -7.71
N GLN A 18 68.53 -37.22 -6.76
CA GLN A 18 67.97 -36.18 -5.90
C GLN A 18 69.02 -35.60 -4.93
N ILE A 19 69.91 -36.44 -4.40
CA ILE A 19 71.03 -36.00 -3.56
C ILE A 19 71.99 -35.13 -4.39
N VAL A 20 72.33 -35.54 -5.61
CA VAL A 20 73.17 -34.75 -6.53
C VAL A 20 72.50 -33.42 -6.89
N ALA A 21 71.21 -33.42 -7.21
CA ALA A 21 70.44 -32.20 -7.52
C ALA A 21 70.46 -31.20 -6.36
N LYS A 22 70.27 -31.67 -5.12
CA LYS A 22 70.34 -30.83 -3.91
C LYS A 22 71.73 -30.21 -3.69
N HIS A 23 72.80 -30.99 -3.84
CA HIS A 23 74.16 -30.47 -3.66
C HIS A 23 74.55 -29.47 -4.77
N LEU A 24 74.14 -29.73 -6.01
CA LEU A 24 74.32 -28.80 -7.12
C LEU A 24 73.50 -27.51 -6.93
N GLY A 25 72.25 -27.61 -6.46
CA GLY A 25 71.41 -26.46 -6.12
C GLY A 25 72.00 -25.59 -5.00
N ASN A 26 72.78 -26.20 -4.10
CA ASN A 26 73.55 -25.50 -3.06
C ASN A 26 74.93 -25.01 -3.55
N GLY A 27 75.27 -25.16 -4.83
CA GLY A 27 76.51 -24.65 -5.43
C GLY A 27 77.77 -25.50 -5.24
N LEU A 28 77.66 -26.72 -4.71
CA LEU A 28 78.81 -27.61 -4.50
C LEU A 28 79.35 -28.18 -5.81
N ARG A 29 80.69 -28.27 -5.93
CA ARG A 29 81.37 -28.88 -7.09
C ARG A 29 81.62 -30.37 -6.87
N ARG A 30 81.75 -31.13 -7.96
CA ARG A 30 81.99 -32.59 -8.00
C ARG A 30 82.91 -33.14 -6.90
N LYS A 31 84.10 -32.55 -6.70
CA LYS A 31 85.05 -33.02 -5.68
C LYS A 31 84.50 -32.91 -4.25
N GLN A 32 83.72 -31.88 -3.97
CA GLN A 32 83.10 -31.67 -2.66
C GLN A 32 81.95 -32.66 -2.44
N ILE A 33 81.14 -32.93 -3.46
CA ILE A 33 80.04 -33.90 -3.38
C ILE A 33 80.58 -35.32 -3.06
N LEU A 34 81.67 -35.73 -3.72
CA LEU A 34 82.29 -37.03 -3.47
C LEU A 34 82.86 -37.14 -2.05
N ALA A 35 83.43 -36.05 -1.53
CA ALA A 35 83.92 -36.00 -0.16
C ALA A 35 82.77 -36.07 0.87
N ASP A 36 81.67 -35.34 0.64
CA ASP A 36 80.54 -35.25 1.57
C ASP A 36 79.73 -36.55 1.65
N THR A 37 79.58 -37.22 0.50
CA THR A 37 78.77 -38.44 0.37
C THR A 37 79.55 -39.73 0.58
N GLY A 38 80.89 -39.67 0.51
CA GLY A 38 81.76 -40.86 0.49
C GLY A 38 81.57 -41.75 -0.74
N TRP A 39 80.96 -41.23 -1.82
CA TRP A 39 80.67 -42.00 -3.02
C TRP A 39 81.91 -42.26 -3.87
N THR A 40 81.85 -43.34 -4.66
CA THR A 40 82.81 -43.56 -5.74
C THR A 40 82.47 -42.67 -6.93
N GLU A 41 83.49 -42.40 -7.75
CA GLU A 41 83.35 -41.63 -8.98
C GLU A 41 82.28 -42.19 -9.93
N TRP A 42 82.20 -43.52 -10.01
CA TRP A 42 81.23 -44.22 -10.84
C TRP A 42 79.78 -43.98 -10.37
N ARG A 43 79.52 -44.00 -9.05
CA ARG A 43 78.17 -43.76 -8.51
C ARG A 43 77.71 -42.32 -8.77
N TYR A 44 78.60 -41.34 -8.61
CA TYR A 44 78.30 -39.94 -8.94
C TYR A 44 77.97 -39.76 -10.42
N GLN A 45 78.71 -40.41 -11.34
CA GLN A 45 78.42 -40.32 -12.76
C GLN A 45 77.06 -40.93 -13.13
N MET A 46 76.71 -42.10 -12.57
CA MET A 46 75.41 -42.74 -12.81
C MET A 46 74.24 -41.91 -12.29
N ALA A 47 74.37 -41.31 -11.10
CA ALA A 47 73.36 -40.41 -10.53
C ALA A 47 73.18 -39.14 -11.37
N ARG A 48 74.28 -38.57 -11.87
CA ARG A 48 74.25 -37.37 -12.71
C ARG A 48 73.65 -37.64 -14.10
N GLU A 49 73.92 -38.80 -14.68
CA GLU A 49 73.35 -39.22 -15.96
C GLU A 49 71.85 -39.54 -15.84
N TYR A 50 71.42 -40.07 -14.69
CA TYR A 50 70.00 -40.25 -14.38
C TYR A 50 69.29 -38.89 -14.21
N LEU A 51 69.90 -37.94 -13.51
CA LEU A 51 69.38 -36.59 -13.32
C LEU A 51 69.22 -35.83 -14.65
N SER A 52 70.15 -35.98 -15.60
CA SER A 52 70.04 -35.33 -16.91
C SER A 52 68.94 -35.93 -17.79
N LYS A 53 68.58 -37.21 -17.56
CA LYS A 53 67.50 -37.89 -18.27
C LYS A 53 66.12 -37.70 -17.59
N ASN A 54 66.09 -37.37 -16.31
CA ASN A 54 64.87 -37.18 -15.50
C ASN A 54 65.01 -35.97 -14.57
N PRO A 55 64.86 -34.72 -15.07
CA PRO A 55 64.90 -33.54 -14.21
C PRO A 55 63.72 -33.54 -13.22
N PRO A 56 63.92 -33.21 -11.94
CA PRO A 56 62.83 -33.14 -10.97
C PRO A 56 61.84 -32.03 -11.36
N VAL A 57 60.55 -32.36 -11.33
CA VAL A 57 59.44 -31.41 -11.51
C VAL A 57 59.49 -30.42 -10.34
N GLU A 58 59.67 -29.14 -10.63
CA GLU A 58 59.67 -28.08 -9.61
C GLU A 58 58.31 -28.03 -8.89
N LEU A 59 58.28 -28.52 -7.66
CA LEU A 59 57.31 -28.06 -6.67
C LEU A 59 57.70 -26.64 -6.29
N VAL A 60 57.08 -25.66 -6.95
CA VAL A 60 57.18 -24.26 -6.56
C VAL A 60 56.57 -24.13 -5.17
N VAL A 61 57.44 -24.09 -4.16
CA VAL A 61 57.10 -23.63 -2.81
C VAL A 61 56.88 -22.13 -2.92
N ILE A 62 55.64 -21.73 -3.13
CA ILE A 62 55.23 -20.34 -2.92
C ILE A 62 55.35 -20.10 -1.42
N GLU A 63 56.30 -19.26 -1.01
CA GLU A 63 56.26 -18.61 0.30
C GLU A 63 54.96 -17.81 0.38
N THR A 64 53.93 -18.45 0.92
CA THR A 64 52.77 -17.74 1.41
C THR A 64 53.24 -17.01 2.66
N LYS A 65 53.43 -15.69 2.55
CA LYS A 65 53.16 -14.81 3.70
C LYS A 65 51.87 -15.34 4.35
N PRO A 66 51.77 -15.48 5.68
CA PRO A 66 50.48 -15.80 6.26
C PRO A 66 49.53 -14.73 5.75
N GLU A 67 48.59 -15.11 4.87
CA GLU A 67 47.42 -14.29 4.62
C GLU A 67 46.89 -14.07 6.03
N ALA A 68 46.86 -12.81 6.47
CA ALA A 68 46.09 -12.43 7.65
C ALA A 68 44.77 -13.16 7.48
N ALA A 69 44.46 -14.07 8.42
CA ALA A 69 43.28 -14.92 8.32
C ALA A 69 42.15 -14.01 7.87
N LYS A 70 41.67 -14.18 6.62
CA LYS A 70 40.55 -13.39 6.13
C LYS A 70 39.48 -13.65 7.17
N SER A 71 39.14 -12.63 7.96
CA SER A 71 38.06 -12.73 8.93
C SER A 71 36.93 -13.39 8.18
N GLU A 72 36.53 -14.60 8.59
CA GLU A 72 35.41 -15.28 7.95
C GLU A 72 34.31 -14.23 7.89
N LYS A 73 33.90 -13.85 6.68
CA LYS A 73 32.80 -12.90 6.54
C LYS A 73 31.66 -13.48 7.37
N PRO A 74 31.06 -12.72 8.29
CA PRO A 74 30.01 -13.24 9.14
C PRO A 74 29.00 -13.94 8.24
N LYS A 75 28.77 -15.24 8.51
CA LYS A 75 27.84 -16.04 7.72
C LYS A 75 26.51 -15.29 7.70
N PRO A 76 25.84 -15.16 6.54
CA PRO A 76 24.59 -14.42 6.46
C PRO A 76 23.61 -15.00 7.49
N VAL A 77 23.03 -14.13 8.31
CA VAL A 77 22.08 -14.52 9.35
C VAL A 77 20.92 -15.25 8.67
N ARG A 78 20.71 -16.52 9.04
CA ARG A 78 19.58 -17.31 8.56
C ARG A 78 18.48 -17.28 9.61
N LEU A 79 17.30 -16.80 9.23
CA LEU A 79 16.13 -16.81 10.11
C LEU A 79 15.52 -18.21 10.12
N THR A 80 15.54 -18.87 11.28
CA THR A 80 14.82 -20.13 11.54
C THR A 80 13.51 -19.91 12.29
N LYS A 81 13.40 -18.78 13.01
CA LYS A 81 12.19 -18.29 13.68
C LYS A 81 12.16 -16.77 13.54
N ILE A 82 10.98 -16.21 13.33
CA ILE A 82 10.77 -14.76 13.28
C ILE A 82 10.38 -14.32 14.71
N PRO A 83 11.14 -13.44 15.36
CA PRO A 83 10.76 -12.90 16.66
C PRO A 83 9.53 -12.00 16.50
N VAL A 84 8.56 -12.17 17.40
CA VAL A 84 7.34 -11.37 17.46
C VAL A 84 7.17 -10.93 18.91
N ILE A 85 7.06 -9.63 19.12
CA ILE A 85 6.67 -9.01 20.38
C ILE A 85 5.15 -9.08 20.44
N ASP A 86 4.63 -9.73 21.48
CA ASP A 86 3.19 -9.67 21.78
C ASP A 86 2.96 -8.48 22.72
N ALA A 87 2.22 -7.48 22.25
CA ALA A 87 2.00 -6.25 23.00
C ALA A 87 1.16 -6.45 24.26
N ASN A 88 0.35 -7.53 24.33
CA ASN A 88 -0.54 -7.83 25.47
C ASN A 88 -1.32 -6.60 25.96
N LEU A 89 -1.98 -5.91 25.03
CA LEU A 89 -2.73 -4.69 25.31
C LEU A 89 -3.80 -4.94 26.38
N GLU A 90 -3.96 -4.01 27.31
CA GLU A 90 -4.99 -4.14 28.35
C GLU A 90 -6.39 -4.08 27.71
N PRO A 91 -7.28 -5.05 28.01
CA PRO A 91 -8.65 -5.03 27.51
C PRO A 91 -9.48 -3.85 28.04
N GLY A 92 -10.50 -3.44 27.30
CA GLY A 92 -11.50 -2.48 27.78
C GLY A 92 -11.06 -1.02 27.79
N ARG A 93 -9.90 -0.69 27.20
CA ARG A 93 -9.47 0.69 26.97
C ARG A 93 -9.07 0.91 25.52
N VAL A 94 -9.15 2.16 25.09
CA VAL A 94 -8.67 2.59 23.77
C VAL A 94 -7.13 2.68 23.80
N HIS A 95 -6.47 2.11 22.79
CA HIS A 95 -5.02 2.22 22.59
C HIS A 95 -4.72 2.94 21.29
N ARG A 96 -3.74 3.84 21.29
CA ARG A 96 -3.34 4.60 20.10
C ARG A 96 -1.85 4.48 19.84
N PHE A 97 -1.49 4.30 18.57
CA PHE A 97 -0.11 4.19 18.11
C PHE A 97 0.10 5.05 16.88
N ILE A 98 1.23 5.76 16.80
CA ILE A 98 1.67 6.46 15.60
C ILE A 98 2.91 5.75 15.08
N ILE A 99 2.80 5.13 13.90
CA ILE A 99 3.87 4.30 13.33
C ILE A 99 4.43 4.97 12.09
N THR A 100 5.74 5.09 12.00
CA THR A 100 6.41 5.67 10.83
C THR A 100 7.68 4.92 10.50
N ALA A 101 8.06 4.91 9.22
CA ALA A 101 9.35 4.38 8.82
C ALA A 101 10.45 5.41 9.07
N ALA A 102 11.66 4.92 9.34
CA ALA A 102 12.86 5.75 9.44
C ALA A 102 13.92 5.18 8.49
N GLN A 103 14.38 5.97 7.54
CA GLN A 103 15.48 5.56 6.69
C GLN A 103 16.81 5.83 7.41
N ASP A 104 17.76 4.91 7.27
CA ASP A 104 19.12 5.06 7.78
C ASP A 104 19.93 6.16 7.05
N ASP A 105 20.98 6.65 7.71
CA ASP A 105 21.95 7.61 7.16
C ASP A 105 21.30 8.87 6.57
N THR A 106 20.25 9.36 7.24
CA THR A 106 19.55 10.60 6.90
C THR A 106 18.90 11.19 8.15
N PRO A 107 18.88 12.53 8.31
CA PRO A 107 18.24 13.15 9.46
C PRO A 107 16.72 13.00 9.39
N LYS A 108 16.06 13.19 10.54
CA LYS A 108 14.61 13.31 10.59
C LYS A 108 14.11 14.59 9.90
N PHE A 109 12.85 14.58 9.49
CA PHE A 109 12.16 15.80 9.09
C PHE A 109 11.66 16.52 10.35
N GLU A 110 12.44 17.50 10.83
CA GLU A 110 12.24 18.18 12.11
C GLU A 110 10.81 18.70 12.34
N GLY A 111 10.25 19.44 11.37
CA GLY A 111 8.91 20.01 11.49
C GLY A 111 7.83 18.93 11.66
N PHE A 112 7.90 17.87 10.85
CA PHE A 112 6.95 16.77 10.96
C PHE A 112 7.12 15.98 12.25
N TRP A 113 8.37 15.74 12.67
CA TRP A 113 8.64 15.04 13.92
C TRP A 113 8.10 15.79 15.14
N ALA A 114 8.25 17.12 15.17
CA ALA A 114 7.64 17.95 16.20
C ALA A 114 6.11 17.81 16.21
N SER A 115 5.46 17.93 15.04
CA SER A 115 4.01 17.74 14.92
C SER A 115 3.55 16.35 15.37
N LEU A 116 4.30 15.28 15.04
CA LEU A 116 3.97 13.91 15.48
C LEU A 116 4.03 13.77 17.00
N LYS A 117 5.06 14.32 17.67
CA LYS A 117 5.18 14.30 19.14
C LYS A 117 4.05 15.07 19.83
N THR A 118 3.72 16.25 19.31
CA THR A 118 2.58 17.05 19.79
C THR A 118 1.28 16.27 19.65
N TYR A 119 1.08 15.62 18.50
CA TYR A 119 -0.15 14.87 18.25
C TYR A 119 -0.25 13.60 19.09
N ALA A 120 0.86 12.87 19.23
CA ALA A 120 0.97 11.71 20.11
C ALA A 120 0.59 12.07 21.55
N THR A 121 1.12 13.17 22.07
CA THR A 121 0.79 13.67 23.42
C THR A 121 -0.68 14.01 23.54
N ARG A 122 -1.27 14.69 22.55
CA ARG A 122 -2.69 15.06 22.55
C ARG A 122 -3.63 13.85 22.57
N LEU A 123 -3.24 12.76 21.89
CA LEU A 123 -4.02 11.54 21.77
C LEU A 123 -3.72 10.50 22.87
N GLY A 124 -2.65 10.69 23.65
CA GLY A 124 -2.10 9.63 24.49
C GLY A 124 -1.55 8.45 23.68
N ALA A 125 -1.08 8.70 22.47
CA ALA A 125 -0.57 7.67 21.57
C ALA A 125 0.92 7.40 21.76
N SER A 126 1.33 6.15 21.60
CA SER A 126 2.75 5.76 21.58
C SER A 126 3.32 5.90 20.17
N ILE A 127 4.51 6.49 20.04
CA ILE A 127 5.23 6.54 18.76
C ILE A 127 6.05 5.26 18.58
N ILE A 128 6.01 4.68 17.38
CA ILE A 128 6.84 3.54 16.97
C ILE A 128 7.56 3.94 15.67
N THR A 129 8.88 3.83 15.65
CA THR A 129 9.67 3.96 14.43
C THR A 129 10.16 2.58 14.01
N CYS A 130 10.08 2.27 12.71
CA CYS A 130 10.65 1.05 12.18
C CYS A 130 11.71 1.40 11.14
N GLY A 131 12.93 0.87 11.30
CA GLY A 131 14.08 1.25 10.48
C GLY A 131 14.07 0.59 9.09
N LEU A 132 14.55 1.33 8.10
CA LEU A 132 14.75 0.89 6.72
C LEU A 132 16.20 1.14 6.34
N THR A 133 16.89 0.12 5.84
CA THR A 133 18.27 0.26 5.36
C THR A 133 18.33 0.49 3.85
N TYR A 134 19.20 1.41 3.43
CA TYR A 134 19.40 1.71 2.02
C TYR A 134 20.85 2.05 1.67
N GLN A 135 21.54 1.04 1.17
CA GLN A 135 22.96 1.11 0.86
C GLN A 135 23.30 2.09 -0.26
N LYS A 136 24.39 2.82 -0.05
CA LYS A 136 24.98 3.71 -1.05
C LYS A 136 26.35 3.21 -1.53
N GLY A 137 27.04 2.38 -0.74
CA GLY A 137 28.33 1.77 -1.04
C GLY A 137 28.28 0.32 -1.52
N LEU A 138 29.41 -0.22 -1.99
CA LEU A 138 29.61 -1.67 -2.12
C LEU A 138 30.16 -2.17 -0.78
N PHE A 139 29.53 -3.18 -0.16
CA PHE A 139 29.95 -3.89 1.07
C PHE A 139 29.50 -3.29 2.43
N GLU A 140 28.29 -2.76 2.53
CA GLU A 140 27.67 -2.39 3.82
C GLU A 140 26.91 -3.57 4.45
N ASP A 141 26.70 -3.52 5.77
CA ASP A 141 25.76 -4.41 6.48
C ASP A 141 24.32 -3.96 6.18
N HIS A 142 23.39 -4.90 6.09
CA HIS A 142 21.98 -4.63 5.77
C HIS A 142 21.09 -4.66 7.02
N ALA A 143 21.66 -4.89 8.19
CA ALA A 143 20.93 -5.04 9.43
C ALA A 143 20.44 -3.69 9.97
N VAL A 144 19.12 -3.57 10.14
CA VAL A 144 18.47 -2.42 10.79
C VAL A 144 19.09 -2.15 12.16
N ALA A 145 19.41 -3.20 12.91
CA ALA A 145 19.98 -3.12 14.26
C ALA A 145 21.38 -2.49 14.35
N THR A 146 22.14 -2.46 13.25
CA THR A 146 23.51 -1.90 13.20
C THR A 146 23.60 -0.63 12.34
N ALA A 147 22.48 -0.19 11.77
CA ALA A 147 22.39 1.02 10.96
C ALA A 147 22.37 2.28 11.84
N THR A 148 22.64 3.45 11.22
CA THR A 148 22.66 4.74 11.92
C THR A 148 21.37 5.51 11.66
N TYR A 149 20.69 5.92 12.73
CA TYR A 149 19.47 6.73 12.67
C TYR A 149 19.66 8.05 13.42
N ASP A 150 18.73 8.99 13.19
CA ASP A 150 18.62 10.18 14.02
C ASP A 150 18.32 9.79 15.49
N LYS A 151 19.00 10.42 16.45
CA LYS A 151 18.89 10.04 17.87
C LYS A 151 17.47 10.10 18.41
N ASP A 152 16.70 11.10 17.99
CA ASP A 152 15.32 11.26 18.46
C ASP A 152 14.40 10.19 17.87
N VAL A 153 14.76 9.62 16.71
CA VAL A 153 14.02 8.55 16.04
C VAL A 153 14.43 7.19 16.60
N GLU A 154 15.72 7.02 16.91
CA GLU A 154 16.32 5.80 17.48
C GLU A 154 15.69 5.44 18.83
N GLU A 155 15.30 6.44 19.65
CA GLU A 155 14.60 6.23 20.93
C GLU A 155 13.29 5.42 20.79
N PHE A 156 12.63 5.49 19.63
CA PHE A 156 11.36 4.81 19.36
C PHE A 156 11.51 3.59 18.44
N LEU A 157 12.75 3.20 18.12
CA LEU A 157 13.05 2.20 17.10
C LEU A 157 12.70 0.79 17.58
N ILE A 158 11.83 0.11 16.83
CA ILE A 158 11.53 -1.31 16.99
C ILE A 158 11.92 -2.04 15.71
N ILE A 159 12.63 -3.16 15.87
CA ILE A 159 13.15 -3.96 14.74
C ILE A 159 12.40 -5.28 14.57
N GLU A 160 11.75 -5.77 15.62
CA GLU A 160 10.94 -6.98 15.62
C GLU A 160 9.51 -6.72 15.14
N ARG A 161 8.80 -7.79 14.78
CA ARG A 161 7.35 -7.69 14.57
C ARG A 161 6.65 -7.40 15.88
N ILE A 162 5.53 -6.68 15.81
CA ILE A 162 4.68 -6.39 16.95
C ILE A 162 3.27 -6.90 16.64
N GLN A 163 2.79 -7.87 17.40
CA GLN A 163 1.40 -8.27 17.41
C GLN A 163 0.66 -7.36 18.40
N LEU A 164 -0.17 -6.43 17.90
CA LEU A 164 -0.94 -5.52 18.76
C LEU A 164 -2.25 -6.16 19.22
N THR A 165 -2.96 -6.81 18.31
CA THR A 165 -4.16 -7.61 18.56
C THR A 165 -4.05 -8.91 17.76
N PRO A 166 -4.87 -9.94 17.99
CA PRO A 166 -4.88 -11.14 17.13
C PRO A 166 -5.05 -10.81 15.63
N ASP A 167 -5.73 -9.71 15.32
CA ASP A 167 -6.03 -9.27 13.95
C ASP A 167 -5.08 -8.20 13.42
N LEU A 168 -4.11 -7.69 14.19
CA LEU A 168 -3.20 -6.62 13.76
C LEU A 168 -1.73 -6.94 14.04
N LEU A 169 -0.95 -7.03 12.97
CA LEU A 169 0.49 -7.25 12.98
C LEU A 169 1.25 -6.08 12.34
N ILE A 170 2.21 -5.51 13.06
CA ILE A 170 3.18 -4.55 12.52
C ILE A 170 4.46 -5.32 12.15
N ILE A 171 4.92 -5.15 10.92
CA ILE A 171 6.07 -5.89 10.36
C ILE A 171 7.30 -4.97 10.33
N CYS A 172 7.80 -4.52 11.49
CA CYS A 172 9.01 -3.66 11.51
C CYS A 172 10.25 -4.37 10.97
N ASP A 173 10.31 -5.70 11.04
CA ASP A 173 11.38 -6.52 10.47
C ASP A 173 11.32 -6.64 8.93
N ALA A 174 10.31 -6.05 8.28
CA ALA A 174 10.15 -6.13 6.83
C ALA A 174 11.35 -5.56 6.07
N ASN A 175 11.99 -4.52 6.64
CA ASN A 175 13.10 -3.78 6.06
C ASN A 175 12.91 -3.55 4.55
N VAL A 176 11.74 -3.03 4.16
CA VAL A 176 11.38 -2.85 2.76
C VAL A 176 12.32 -1.83 2.15
N LEU A 177 13.08 -2.24 1.11
CA LEU A 177 13.98 -1.33 0.41
C LEU A 177 13.25 -0.04 0.02
N PRO A 178 13.79 1.16 0.35
CA PRO A 178 13.16 2.42 -0.01
C PRO A 178 12.87 2.62 -1.51
N THR A 179 13.49 1.83 -2.38
CA THR A 179 13.23 1.84 -3.83
C THR A 179 12.11 0.90 -4.31
N THR A 180 11.45 0.17 -3.40
CA THR A 180 10.40 -0.78 -3.74
C THR A 180 9.15 -0.07 -4.26
N ALA A 181 8.64 -0.49 -5.42
CA ALA A 181 7.50 0.17 -6.07
C ALA A 181 6.12 -0.22 -5.49
N ASN A 182 5.98 -1.41 -4.91
CA ASN A 182 4.82 -1.80 -4.12
C ASN A 182 5.31 -2.36 -2.77
N PRO A 183 5.21 -1.60 -1.67
CA PRO A 183 5.73 -2.05 -0.37
C PRO A 183 4.90 -3.18 0.26
N LEU A 184 3.66 -3.40 -0.18
CA LEU A 184 2.75 -4.39 0.40
C LEU A 184 2.86 -5.77 -0.24
N GLN A 185 3.59 -5.87 -1.36
CA GLN A 185 3.65 -7.09 -2.15
C GLN A 185 4.22 -8.27 -1.34
N GLY A 186 3.39 -9.30 -1.14
CA GLY A 186 3.78 -10.53 -0.45
C GLY A 186 3.53 -10.50 1.07
N TRP A 187 3.10 -9.37 1.62
CA TRP A 187 2.85 -9.23 3.06
C TRP A 187 1.39 -9.47 3.46
N GLN A 188 0.45 -9.49 2.51
CA GLN A 188 -0.99 -9.61 2.77
C GLN A 188 -1.37 -10.87 3.57
N VAL A 189 -0.57 -11.94 3.47
CA VAL A 189 -0.82 -13.21 4.18
C VAL A 189 -0.04 -13.34 5.49
N ALA A 190 0.80 -12.37 5.83
CA ALA A 190 1.73 -12.47 6.96
C ALA A 190 1.02 -12.58 8.31
N ASN A 191 -0.19 -12.02 8.43
CA ASN A 191 -1.06 -12.14 9.60
C ASN A 191 -2.27 -13.06 9.36
N LYS A 192 -2.13 -14.07 8.50
CA LYS A 192 -3.16 -15.12 8.26
C LYS A 192 -4.55 -14.57 7.90
N GLY A 193 -4.60 -13.46 7.17
CA GLY A 193 -5.84 -12.79 6.78
C GLY A 193 -6.21 -11.58 7.64
N GLY A 194 -5.55 -11.36 8.79
CA GLY A 194 -5.66 -10.14 9.58
C GLY A 194 -4.97 -8.93 8.94
N HIS A 195 -5.12 -7.76 9.56
CA HIS A 195 -4.42 -6.53 9.18
C HIS A 195 -2.90 -6.69 9.28
N VAL A 196 -2.20 -6.06 8.34
CA VAL A 196 -0.75 -5.95 8.34
C VAL A 196 -0.31 -4.52 8.07
N VAL A 197 0.63 -4.04 8.87
CA VAL A 197 1.26 -2.73 8.69
C VAL A 197 2.71 -2.92 8.31
N VAL A 198 3.10 -2.38 7.15
CA VAL A 198 4.44 -2.53 6.57
C VAL A 198 5.11 -1.16 6.49
N PRO A 199 6.12 -0.88 7.33
CA PRO A 199 6.84 0.39 7.28
C PRO A 199 7.52 0.58 5.92
N SER A 200 7.35 1.76 5.32
CA SER A 200 7.91 2.06 4.01
C SER A 200 8.02 3.57 3.77
N THR A 201 8.93 3.98 2.90
CA THR A 201 9.00 5.36 2.36
C THR A 201 7.86 5.71 1.41
N ARG A 202 6.97 4.76 1.09
CA ARG A 202 5.76 4.99 0.29
C ARG A 202 4.52 4.67 1.11
N ILE A 203 3.46 5.43 0.86
CA ILE A 203 2.12 5.14 1.35
C ILE A 203 1.38 4.26 0.32
N ALA A 204 0.81 3.18 0.81
CA ALA A 204 0.02 2.21 0.06
C ALA A 204 -1.02 1.59 0.98
N LEU A 205 -2.13 1.15 0.39
CA LEU A 205 -3.22 0.48 1.08
C LEU A 205 -3.86 -0.50 0.10
N GLU A 206 -4.12 -1.71 0.56
CA GLU A 206 -4.85 -2.74 -0.19
C GLU A 206 -5.83 -3.46 0.75
N SER A 207 -7.09 -3.57 0.34
CA SER A 207 -8.03 -4.50 0.99
C SER A 207 -7.63 -5.95 0.67
N ILE A 208 -7.51 -6.76 1.72
CA ILE A 208 -7.11 -8.17 1.64
C ILE A 208 -8.32 -9.02 1.20
N PRO A 209 -8.18 -9.95 0.24
CA PRO A 209 -9.25 -10.86 -0.13
C PRO A 209 -9.76 -11.72 1.04
N ARG A 210 -11.09 -11.79 1.20
CA ARG A 210 -11.77 -12.52 2.29
C ARG A 210 -13.07 -13.18 1.81
N MET A 211 -13.72 -14.05 2.60
CA MET A 211 -15.09 -14.54 2.27
C MET A 211 -16.15 -13.50 2.64
N GLN A 212 -17.22 -13.33 1.86
CA GLN A 212 -18.13 -12.17 1.94
C GLN A 212 -18.56 -11.72 3.34
N ASP A 213 -18.83 -12.69 4.22
CA ASP A 213 -19.35 -12.46 5.57
C ASP A 213 -18.24 -12.20 6.61
N ASP A 214 -16.96 -12.45 6.29
CA ASP A 214 -15.85 -12.09 7.18
C ASP A 214 -15.65 -10.56 7.19
N PRO A 215 -15.16 -9.94 8.27
CA PRO A 215 -14.86 -8.50 8.30
C PRO A 215 -13.74 -8.07 7.32
N PRO A 216 -13.72 -6.81 6.83
CA PRO A 216 -12.63 -6.33 5.98
C PRO A 216 -11.30 -6.28 6.75
N ARG A 217 -10.22 -6.64 6.06
CA ARG A 217 -8.85 -6.58 6.59
C ARG A 217 -7.95 -5.90 5.55
N PHE A 218 -6.93 -5.19 6.02
CA PHE A 218 -6.14 -4.28 5.18
C PHE A 218 -4.65 -4.50 5.35
N ALA A 219 -3.93 -4.44 4.23
CA ALA A 219 -2.48 -4.26 4.20
C ALA A 219 -2.20 -2.77 3.99
N ILE A 220 -1.41 -2.16 4.88
CA ILE A 220 -1.19 -0.71 4.91
C ILE A 220 0.29 -0.40 5.08
N SER A 221 0.83 0.58 4.36
CA SER A 221 2.17 1.10 4.61
C SER A 221 2.13 2.53 5.14
N THR A 222 3.17 2.93 5.86
CA THR A 222 3.13 4.10 6.75
C THR A 222 3.46 5.43 6.08
N GLY A 223 4.51 5.47 5.24
CA GLY A 223 5.28 6.69 5.00
C GLY A 223 6.47 6.78 5.95
N CYS A 224 7.32 7.79 5.75
CA CYS A 224 8.60 7.93 6.45
C CYS A 224 8.74 9.29 7.16
N CYS A 225 9.46 9.31 8.29
CA CYS A 225 9.73 10.52 9.06
C CYS A 225 11.10 11.14 8.81
N THR A 226 11.93 10.55 7.95
CA THR A 226 13.30 11.02 7.64
C THR A 226 13.41 11.61 6.24
N LEU A 227 14.40 12.47 6.01
CA LEU A 227 14.62 13.09 4.69
C LEU A 227 14.98 12.04 3.61
N PRO A 228 14.59 12.27 2.34
CA PRO A 228 14.89 11.34 1.26
C PRO A 228 16.39 11.21 1.03
N SER A 229 16.85 9.97 0.89
CA SER A 229 18.29 9.66 0.85
C SER A 229 18.54 8.55 -0.17
N TYR A 230 18.68 8.90 -1.45
CA TYR A 230 18.67 7.93 -2.55
C TYR A 230 19.94 7.95 -3.42
N THR A 231 20.31 6.81 -3.99
CA THR A 231 21.45 6.74 -4.92
C THR A 231 21.12 7.48 -6.22
N PRO A 232 22.11 8.11 -6.89
CA PRO A 232 21.88 8.85 -8.13
C PRO A 232 21.64 7.95 -9.36
N ARG A 233 21.17 6.71 -9.16
CA ARG A 233 20.82 5.73 -10.21
C ARG A 233 19.32 5.78 -10.51
N ALA A 234 18.90 5.15 -11.61
CA ALA A 234 17.51 5.18 -12.06
C ALA A 234 16.49 4.78 -10.97
N ALA A 235 16.77 3.73 -10.19
CA ALA A 235 15.89 3.30 -9.10
C ALA A 235 15.79 4.35 -7.98
N GLY A 236 16.91 4.93 -7.56
CA GLY A 236 16.95 5.98 -6.55
C GLY A 236 16.27 7.27 -7.03
N ARG A 237 16.55 7.73 -8.26
CA ARG A 237 15.90 8.92 -8.85
C ARG A 237 14.38 8.78 -8.97
N LYS A 238 13.88 7.61 -9.40
CA LYS A 238 12.44 7.33 -9.43
C LYS A 238 11.84 7.34 -8.02
N SER A 239 12.55 6.79 -7.05
CA SER A 239 12.04 6.65 -5.68
C SER A 239 12.10 7.95 -4.90
N LEU A 240 13.05 8.84 -5.20
CA LEU A 240 13.07 10.20 -4.68
C LEU A 240 11.75 10.95 -4.96
N PHE A 241 11.20 10.82 -6.16
CA PHE A 241 9.89 11.42 -6.51
C PHE A 241 8.72 10.81 -5.73
N HIS A 242 8.83 9.55 -5.33
CA HIS A 242 7.77 8.83 -4.60
C HIS A 242 8.00 8.77 -3.09
N HIS A 243 9.08 9.36 -2.58
CA HIS A 243 9.33 9.43 -1.16
C HIS A 243 8.21 10.27 -0.52
N THR A 244 7.47 9.64 0.38
CA THR A 244 6.31 10.24 1.00
C THR A 244 6.56 10.35 2.48
N TYR A 245 6.68 11.59 2.95
CA TYR A 245 6.65 11.85 4.38
C TYR A 245 5.30 11.41 4.94
N GLY A 246 5.31 10.67 6.03
CA GLY A 246 4.07 10.27 6.67
C GLY A 246 4.23 9.29 7.82
N ALA A 247 3.12 9.11 8.53
CA ALA A 247 2.94 8.13 9.57
C ALA A 247 1.53 7.51 9.46
N LEU A 248 1.33 6.39 10.13
CA LEU A 248 0.03 5.76 10.29
C LEU A 248 -0.38 5.86 11.76
N LEU A 249 -1.45 6.60 12.04
CA LEU A 249 -2.18 6.50 13.29
C LEU A 249 -3.00 5.21 13.26
N ILE A 250 -2.83 4.40 14.29
CA ILE A 250 -3.66 3.23 14.59
C ILE A 250 -4.40 3.52 15.89
N GLU A 251 -5.71 3.35 15.86
CA GLU A 251 -6.53 3.36 17.06
C GLU A 251 -7.16 1.97 17.21
N ILE A 252 -7.08 1.41 18.41
CA ILE A 252 -7.69 0.15 18.78
C ILE A 252 -8.72 0.48 19.85
N ASP A 253 -9.99 0.27 19.53
CA ASP A 253 -11.08 0.60 20.45
C ASP A 253 -11.26 -0.49 21.52
N VAL A 254 -12.14 -0.26 22.48
CA VAL A 254 -12.35 -1.13 23.66
C VAL A 254 -12.78 -2.56 23.31
N ASP A 255 -13.35 -2.75 22.12
CA ASP A 255 -13.78 -4.04 21.57
C ASP A 255 -12.73 -4.69 20.65
N GLY A 256 -11.57 -4.05 20.47
CA GLY A 256 -10.46 -4.55 19.67
C GLY A 256 -10.53 -4.18 18.19
N GLU A 257 -11.58 -3.48 17.74
CA GLU A 257 -11.64 -3.01 16.35
C GLU A 257 -10.56 -1.95 16.07
N CYS A 258 -9.95 -2.07 14.90
CA CYS A 258 -8.79 -1.28 14.51
C CYS A 258 -9.17 -0.21 13.48
N PHE A 259 -8.70 1.02 13.69
CA PHE A 259 -8.89 2.17 12.83
C PHE A 259 -7.55 2.71 12.38
N PHE A 260 -7.48 3.21 11.14
CA PHE A 260 -6.21 3.53 10.48
C PHE A 260 -6.30 4.87 9.77
N HIS A 261 -5.36 5.78 10.07
CA HIS A 261 -5.32 7.11 9.49
C HIS A 261 -3.90 7.51 9.09
N HIS A 262 -3.69 7.74 7.79
CA HIS A 262 -2.41 8.29 7.31
C HIS A 262 -2.29 9.77 7.70
N LEU A 263 -1.23 10.09 8.41
CA LEU A 263 -0.81 11.45 8.74
C LEU A 263 0.25 11.88 7.73
N GLN A 264 -0.04 12.89 6.92
CA GLN A 264 0.83 13.35 5.85
C GLN A 264 1.10 14.85 5.98
N PRO A 265 2.36 15.25 6.21
CA PRO A 265 2.71 16.65 6.36
C PRO A 265 2.81 17.39 5.02
N ASP A 266 2.64 18.69 5.10
CA ASP A 266 3.13 19.65 4.10
C ASP A 266 4.66 19.84 4.21
N GLU A 267 5.17 20.89 3.55
CA GLU A 267 6.59 21.19 3.47
C GLU A 267 7.19 21.70 4.80
N ASP A 268 6.36 22.22 5.71
CA ASP A 268 6.78 22.72 7.02
C ASP A 268 6.61 21.66 8.11
N GLY A 269 5.96 20.54 7.80
CA GLY A 269 5.71 19.45 8.74
C GLY A 269 4.32 19.48 9.37
N ALA A 270 3.44 20.38 8.95
CA ALA A 270 2.08 20.46 9.43
C ALA A 270 1.18 19.48 8.68
N PHE A 271 0.25 18.83 9.39
CA PHE A 271 -0.71 17.92 8.79
C PHE A 271 -2.11 18.13 9.34
N GLN A 272 -3.10 17.68 8.59
CA GLN A 272 -4.48 17.63 9.04
C GLN A 272 -4.93 16.18 9.22
N HIS A 273 -5.58 15.91 10.34
CA HIS A 273 -6.33 14.68 10.57
C HIS A 273 -7.77 15.08 10.91
N PHE A 274 -8.70 14.77 10.00
CA PHE A 274 -10.09 15.23 10.08
C PHE A 274 -10.19 16.74 10.30
N ASP A 275 -10.74 17.20 11.42
CA ASP A 275 -10.91 18.62 11.72
C ASP A 275 -9.73 19.23 12.50
N TRP A 276 -8.70 18.43 12.81
CA TRP A 276 -7.54 18.90 13.56
C TRP A 276 -6.35 19.17 12.63
N ILE A 277 -5.81 20.38 12.71
CA ILE A 277 -4.53 20.74 12.08
C ILE A 277 -3.47 20.80 13.17
N VAL A 278 -2.38 20.05 12.97
CA VAL A 278 -1.22 20.01 13.86
C VAL A 278 -0.04 20.65 13.14
N SER A 279 0.61 21.64 13.77
CA SER A 279 1.77 22.34 13.24
C SER A 279 2.76 22.64 14.36
N GLY A 280 3.86 21.89 14.41
CA GLY A 280 4.83 21.97 15.50
C GLY A 280 4.16 21.67 16.83
N GLU A 281 4.15 22.66 17.74
CA GLU A 281 3.55 22.56 19.08
C GLU A 281 2.06 23.00 19.13
N THR A 282 1.50 23.42 18.00
CA THR A 282 0.13 23.96 17.94
C THR A 282 -0.85 22.95 17.36
N ILE A 283 -2.03 22.86 17.97
CA ILE A 283 -3.19 22.12 17.43
C ILE A 283 -4.38 23.08 17.34
N THR A 284 -5.05 23.09 16.20
CA THR A 284 -6.34 23.77 16.02
C THR A 284 -7.39 22.74 15.62
N ALA A 285 -8.63 22.90 16.09
CA ALA A 285 -9.76 22.00 15.79
C ALA A 285 -10.82 22.72 14.95
N GLN A 286 -11.88 21.99 14.54
CA GLN A 286 -12.99 22.51 13.73
C GLN A 286 -12.55 23.06 12.36
N ASN A 287 -11.42 22.59 11.85
CA ASN A 287 -10.96 22.93 10.51
C ASN A 287 -11.73 22.10 9.49
N ARG A 288 -12.26 22.77 8.46
CA ARG A 288 -12.91 22.09 7.34
C ARG A 288 -11.90 21.34 6.47
N VAL A 289 -12.35 20.25 5.87
CA VAL A 289 -11.57 19.55 4.83
C VAL A 289 -11.88 20.14 3.46
N LYS A 290 -11.01 19.88 2.48
CA LYS A 290 -11.19 20.43 1.13
C LYS A 290 -12.26 19.68 0.34
N ALA A 291 -12.21 18.35 0.33
CA ALA A 291 -13.21 17.55 -0.38
C ALA A 291 -13.40 16.17 0.23
N VAL A 292 -14.56 15.55 -0.04
CA VAL A 292 -14.82 14.14 0.23
C VAL A 292 -15.25 13.44 -1.06
N THR A 293 -14.58 12.34 -1.40
CA THR A 293 -15.08 11.39 -2.40
C THR A 293 -15.72 10.24 -1.64
N TRP A 294 -17.04 10.15 -1.71
CA TRP A 294 -17.80 9.09 -1.06
C TRP A 294 -17.56 7.75 -1.77
N GLY A 295 -17.73 6.66 -1.02
CA GLY A 295 -17.70 5.32 -1.60
C GLY A 295 -18.91 5.13 -2.51
N ASP A 296 -18.80 4.26 -3.52
CA ASP A 296 -19.84 4.07 -4.52
C ASP A 296 -21.21 3.85 -3.85
N ILE A 297 -22.21 4.63 -4.28
CA ILE A 297 -23.41 4.87 -3.47
C ILE A 297 -24.42 3.75 -3.64
N HIS A 298 -24.69 3.35 -4.88
CA HIS A 298 -25.70 2.38 -5.29
C HIS A 298 -26.97 2.58 -4.46
N HIS A 299 -27.69 3.69 -4.67
CA HIS A 299 -28.71 4.15 -3.71
C HIS A 299 -29.74 3.06 -3.31
N ASP A 300 -30.18 2.21 -4.25
CA ASP A 300 -31.11 1.10 -3.97
C ASP A 300 -30.51 0.01 -3.04
N GLN A 301 -29.18 -0.08 -2.95
CA GLN A 301 -28.41 -1.00 -2.11
C GLN A 301 -27.72 -0.32 -0.93
N LEU A 302 -28.00 0.96 -0.68
CA LEU A 302 -27.33 1.74 0.35
C LEU A 302 -27.38 1.01 1.71
N ASP A 303 -26.23 0.94 2.40
CA ASP A 303 -26.19 0.33 3.73
C ASP A 303 -26.77 1.34 4.75
N PRO A 304 -27.82 1.01 5.50
CA PRO A 304 -28.46 1.96 6.42
C PRO A 304 -27.52 2.49 7.51
N VAL A 305 -26.58 1.66 7.99
CA VAL A 305 -25.66 2.05 9.05
C VAL A 305 -24.61 3.00 8.49
N VAL A 306 -24.05 2.66 7.33
CA VAL A 306 -23.08 3.53 6.63
C VAL A 306 -23.74 4.82 6.18
N ALA A 307 -24.97 4.80 5.67
CA ALA A 307 -25.68 6.02 5.27
C ALA A 307 -25.91 6.98 6.45
N MET A 308 -26.30 6.43 7.61
CA MET A 308 -26.46 7.21 8.84
C MET A 308 -25.12 7.78 9.31
N ALA A 309 -24.07 6.95 9.35
CA ALA A 309 -22.75 7.40 9.79
C ALA A 309 -22.13 8.42 8.83
N SER A 310 -22.25 8.23 7.52
CA SER A 310 -21.66 9.09 6.50
C SER A 310 -22.40 10.41 6.36
N TRP A 311 -23.73 10.40 6.21
CA TRP A 311 -24.51 11.62 5.91
C TRP A 311 -25.57 11.96 6.95
N GLY A 312 -25.82 11.11 7.95
CA GLY A 312 -26.99 11.25 8.83
C GLY A 312 -28.30 10.91 8.12
N TYR A 313 -28.22 10.16 7.01
CA TYR A 313 -29.35 9.83 6.16
C TYR A 313 -30.05 8.55 6.63
N CYS A 314 -31.34 8.67 6.97
CA CYS A 314 -32.18 7.53 7.31
C CYS A 314 -32.77 6.93 6.03
N THR A 315 -32.34 5.73 5.65
CA THR A 315 -32.81 5.05 4.42
C THR A 315 -34.29 4.69 4.46
N ALA A 316 -34.85 4.46 5.66
CA ALA A 316 -36.28 4.20 5.84
C ALA A 316 -37.14 5.46 5.64
N GLU A 317 -36.69 6.60 6.17
CA GLU A 317 -37.40 7.88 6.06
C GLU A 317 -37.05 8.67 4.79
N LYS A 318 -36.00 8.25 4.07
CA LYS A 318 -35.47 8.88 2.85
C LYS A 318 -35.14 10.37 3.03
N LYS A 319 -34.51 10.72 4.15
CA LYS A 319 -34.07 12.08 4.47
C LYS A 319 -32.89 12.07 5.44
N VAL A 320 -32.16 13.18 5.47
CA VAL A 320 -31.19 13.44 6.54
C VAL A 320 -31.95 13.77 7.84
N VAL A 321 -31.64 13.04 8.91
CA VAL A 321 -32.30 13.16 10.21
C VAL A 321 -31.39 13.71 11.31
N THR A 322 -30.09 13.80 11.05
CA THR A 322 -29.10 14.33 12.00
C THR A 322 -27.90 14.94 11.27
N GLY A 323 -27.32 15.99 11.85
CA GLY A 323 -26.03 16.53 11.42
C GLY A 323 -24.82 15.82 12.07
N HIS A 324 -25.07 14.92 13.03
CA HIS A 324 -24.01 14.14 13.69
C HIS A 324 -23.59 12.96 12.81
N SER A 325 -22.86 13.29 11.75
CA SER A 325 -22.37 12.36 10.73
C SER A 325 -20.95 12.74 10.32
N LEU A 326 -20.25 11.85 9.64
CA LEU A 326 -18.92 12.12 9.09
C LEU A 326 -18.96 13.35 8.16
N ALA A 327 -20.00 13.47 7.34
CA ALA A 327 -20.23 14.61 6.49
C ALA A 327 -20.27 15.91 7.33
N GLY A 328 -21.06 15.94 8.41
CA GLY A 328 -21.15 17.10 9.31
C GLY A 328 -19.84 17.40 10.03
N TYR A 329 -19.13 16.35 10.47
CA TYR A 329 -17.84 16.43 11.14
C TYR A 329 -16.75 17.03 10.25
N LEU A 330 -16.67 16.60 8.98
CA LEU A 330 -15.65 17.04 8.03
C LEU A 330 -15.92 18.44 7.47
N ASN A 331 -17.19 18.86 7.38
CA ASN A 331 -17.62 20.17 6.87
C ASN A 331 -16.89 20.56 5.57
N ALA A 332 -16.89 19.65 4.60
CA ALA A 332 -16.10 19.78 3.37
C ALA A 332 -16.59 20.91 2.47
N GLU A 333 -15.67 21.51 1.70
CA GLU A 333 -16.04 22.49 0.66
C GLU A 333 -16.62 21.83 -0.61
N TYR A 334 -16.24 20.58 -0.88
CA TYR A 334 -16.69 19.80 -2.04
C TYR A 334 -17.05 18.37 -1.62
N GLU A 335 -18.03 17.78 -2.28
CA GLU A 335 -18.32 16.36 -2.15
C GLU A 335 -18.63 15.72 -3.50
N PHE A 336 -18.13 14.51 -3.70
CA PHE A 336 -18.26 13.76 -4.95
C PHE A 336 -19.07 12.48 -4.74
N ALA A 337 -20.13 12.34 -5.52
CA ALA A 337 -21.01 11.18 -5.53
C ALA A 337 -20.75 10.34 -6.79
N HIS A 338 -20.43 9.06 -6.58
CA HIS A 338 -20.20 8.07 -7.64
C HIS A 338 -21.22 6.93 -7.53
N ASP A 339 -21.54 6.32 -8.68
CA ASP A 339 -22.54 5.24 -8.81
C ASP A 339 -23.82 5.60 -8.03
N THR A 340 -24.41 6.74 -8.38
CA THR A 340 -25.58 7.23 -7.66
C THR A 340 -26.75 6.26 -7.86
N LEU A 341 -26.88 5.73 -9.07
CA LEU A 341 -27.79 4.67 -9.44
C LEU A 341 -27.15 3.29 -9.18
N ASP A 342 -27.98 2.27 -8.94
CA ASP A 342 -27.55 0.86 -8.93
C ASP A 342 -27.92 0.17 -10.25
N PHE A 343 -29.03 0.59 -10.85
CA PHE A 343 -29.57 0.20 -12.14
C PHE A 343 -29.82 -1.30 -12.32
N ARG A 344 -29.86 -2.11 -11.25
CA ARG A 344 -30.22 -3.54 -11.34
C ARG A 344 -31.60 -3.77 -11.97
N ARG A 345 -32.50 -2.78 -11.86
CA ARG A 345 -33.88 -2.84 -12.35
C ARG A 345 -33.96 -3.24 -13.83
N ARG A 346 -33.01 -2.79 -14.68
CA ARG A 346 -32.88 -3.20 -16.09
C ARG A 346 -31.42 -3.33 -16.56
N ASN A 347 -30.53 -3.79 -15.67
CA ASN A 347 -29.13 -4.02 -16.03
C ASN A 347 -29.02 -5.10 -17.12
N HIS A 348 -28.26 -4.81 -18.19
CA HIS A 348 -28.02 -5.71 -19.31
C HIS A 348 -27.43 -7.09 -18.95
N HIS A 349 -26.79 -7.25 -17.79
CA HIS A 349 -26.25 -8.56 -17.36
C HIS A 349 -27.32 -9.52 -16.83
N GLY A 350 -28.46 -9.00 -16.35
CA GLY A 350 -29.50 -9.78 -15.68
C GLY A 350 -30.87 -9.67 -16.31
N LEU A 351 -30.99 -8.96 -17.43
CA LEU A 351 -32.26 -8.69 -18.11
C LEU A 351 -32.94 -9.98 -18.57
N ASP A 352 -32.16 -10.91 -19.10
CA ASP A 352 -32.63 -12.20 -19.65
C ASP A 352 -32.73 -13.32 -18.61
N ASP A 353 -32.36 -13.08 -17.34
CA ASP A 353 -32.52 -14.06 -16.25
C ASP A 353 -33.91 -13.88 -15.60
N PRO A 354 -34.90 -14.76 -15.89
CA PRO A 354 -36.25 -14.63 -15.34
C PRO A 354 -36.28 -14.75 -13.81
N HIS A 355 -35.34 -15.50 -13.22
CA HIS A 355 -35.26 -15.62 -11.77
C HIS A 355 -34.67 -14.37 -11.13
N GLU A 356 -33.70 -13.72 -11.78
CA GLU A 356 -33.20 -12.43 -11.33
C GLU A 356 -34.29 -11.34 -11.41
N ARG A 357 -35.05 -11.29 -12.52
CA ARG A 357 -36.19 -10.37 -12.66
C ARG A 357 -37.24 -10.58 -11.57
N ALA A 358 -37.57 -11.83 -11.28
CA ALA A 358 -38.49 -12.18 -10.18
C ALA A 358 -37.96 -11.71 -8.81
N ARG A 359 -36.66 -11.89 -8.51
CA ARG A 359 -36.05 -11.41 -7.26
C ARG A 359 -36.11 -9.90 -7.14
N ILE A 360 -35.79 -9.19 -8.22
CA ILE A 360 -35.82 -7.72 -8.25
C ILE A 360 -37.22 -7.19 -8.03
N ASN A 361 -38.24 -7.78 -8.67
CA ASN A 361 -39.64 -7.37 -8.50
C ASN A 361 -40.15 -7.53 -7.05
N ILE A 362 -39.61 -8.49 -6.29
CA ILE A 362 -39.97 -8.69 -4.88
C ILE A 362 -39.15 -7.76 -3.97
N ALA A 363 -37.86 -7.60 -4.26
CA ALA A 363 -36.93 -6.86 -3.40
C ALA A 363 -36.96 -5.35 -3.60
N THR A 364 -37.37 -4.88 -4.78
CA THR A 364 -37.41 -3.47 -5.21
C THR A 364 -38.58 -3.25 -6.15
N ASN A 365 -38.99 -1.99 -6.33
CA ASN A 365 -39.79 -1.65 -7.50
C ASN A 365 -38.91 -1.82 -8.76
N SER A 366 -39.43 -2.42 -9.83
CA SER A 366 -38.68 -2.62 -11.07
C SER A 366 -38.79 -1.46 -12.07
N ASN A 367 -39.40 -0.36 -11.61
CA ASN A 367 -39.57 0.88 -12.32
C ASN A 367 -38.30 1.74 -12.33
N VAL A 368 -37.70 1.98 -13.48
CA VAL A 368 -36.47 2.77 -13.68
C VAL A 368 -36.68 4.24 -13.32
N GLU A 369 -37.81 4.85 -13.70
CA GLU A 369 -38.11 6.25 -13.40
C GLU A 369 -38.11 6.52 -11.88
N SER A 370 -38.69 5.60 -11.12
CA SER A 370 -38.70 5.66 -9.66
C SER A 370 -37.29 5.60 -9.09
N GLU A 371 -36.38 4.82 -9.67
CA GLU A 371 -34.98 4.74 -9.21
C GLU A 371 -34.27 6.07 -9.41
N VAL A 372 -34.38 6.64 -10.62
CA VAL A 372 -33.75 7.92 -10.96
C VAL A 372 -34.27 9.04 -10.05
N ARG A 373 -35.58 9.04 -9.77
CA ARG A 373 -36.21 10.00 -8.84
C ARG A 373 -35.79 9.80 -7.38
N GLU A 374 -35.50 8.57 -6.98
CA GLU A 374 -35.01 8.27 -5.63
C GLU A 374 -33.55 8.70 -5.48
N ALA A 375 -32.71 8.43 -6.48
CA ALA A 375 -31.33 8.88 -6.55
C ALA A 375 -31.21 10.41 -6.55
N ALA A 376 -31.97 11.13 -7.40
CA ALA A 376 -31.96 12.59 -7.43
C ALA A 376 -32.35 13.20 -6.08
N ARG A 377 -33.43 12.69 -5.46
CA ARG A 377 -33.87 13.12 -4.13
C ARG A 377 -32.82 12.84 -3.05
N PHE A 378 -32.13 11.71 -3.12
CA PHE A 378 -31.04 11.39 -2.21
C PHE A 378 -29.90 12.40 -2.32
N ILE A 379 -29.43 12.71 -3.54
CA ILE A 379 -28.36 13.69 -3.74
C ILE A 379 -28.78 15.07 -3.23
N ASN A 380 -30.01 15.53 -3.53
CA ASN A 380 -30.50 16.79 -2.98
C ASN A 380 -30.54 16.77 -1.45
N ALA A 381 -30.93 15.64 -0.84
CA ALA A 381 -31.03 15.52 0.61
C ALA A 381 -29.67 15.56 1.33
N ILE A 382 -28.60 15.03 0.71
CA ILE A 382 -27.25 15.05 1.29
C ILE A 382 -26.46 16.32 0.95
N SER A 383 -26.93 17.10 -0.05
CA SER A 383 -26.36 18.39 -0.41
C SER A 383 -26.54 19.39 0.74
N ARG A 384 -25.51 20.20 0.99
CA ARG A 384 -25.42 21.05 2.19
C ARG A 384 -24.88 22.43 1.86
N ASP A 385 -25.37 23.43 2.60
CA ASP A 385 -24.91 24.81 2.48
C ASP A 385 -23.39 24.90 2.71
N GLY A 386 -22.70 25.59 1.79
CA GLY A 386 -21.25 25.75 1.83
C GLY A 386 -20.44 24.52 1.41
N CYS A 387 -21.10 23.46 0.94
CA CYS A 387 -20.49 22.29 0.30
C CYS A 387 -20.99 22.19 -1.15
N ARG A 388 -20.08 22.19 -2.12
CA ARG A 388 -20.42 22.02 -3.53
C ARG A 388 -20.54 20.53 -3.84
N THR A 389 -21.77 20.06 -4.04
CA THR A 389 -22.08 18.66 -4.39
C THR A 389 -21.89 18.42 -5.88
N VAL A 390 -21.13 17.38 -6.22
CA VAL A 390 -20.80 16.99 -7.60
C VAL A 390 -21.19 15.53 -7.81
N VAL A 391 -22.07 15.27 -8.78
CA VAL A 391 -22.35 13.92 -9.28
C VAL A 391 -21.36 13.60 -10.39
N VAL A 392 -20.63 12.50 -10.27
CA VAL A 392 -19.74 11.99 -11.29
C VAL A 392 -20.43 10.83 -11.99
N GLU A 393 -20.62 10.91 -13.30
CA GLU A 393 -21.21 9.84 -14.08
C GLU A 393 -20.36 8.58 -13.97
N SER A 394 -20.97 7.52 -13.43
CA SER A 394 -20.32 6.24 -13.22
C SER A 394 -20.91 5.13 -14.11
N ASN A 395 -20.35 3.92 -14.05
CA ASN A 395 -20.80 2.84 -14.93
C ASN A 395 -22.23 2.36 -14.61
N HIS A 396 -22.68 2.46 -13.35
CA HIS A 396 -24.07 2.18 -13.02
C HIS A 396 -24.99 3.29 -13.52
N ASP A 397 -24.57 4.55 -13.48
CA ASP A 397 -25.36 5.68 -13.99
C ASP A 397 -25.50 5.61 -15.52
N ALA A 398 -24.38 5.37 -16.22
CA ALA A 398 -24.31 5.19 -17.67
C ALA A 398 -25.09 3.96 -18.19
N ALA A 399 -25.59 3.10 -17.29
CA ALA A 399 -26.49 2.01 -17.67
C ALA A 399 -27.83 2.54 -18.22
N ILE A 400 -28.27 3.75 -17.86
CA ILE A 400 -29.40 4.44 -18.52
C ILE A 400 -29.14 4.54 -20.02
N THR A 401 -27.96 5.03 -20.42
CA THR A 401 -27.57 5.22 -21.82
C THR A 401 -27.62 3.90 -22.60
N LYS A 402 -27.19 2.78 -21.97
CA LYS A 402 -27.28 1.44 -22.58
C LYS A 402 -28.73 0.98 -22.70
N TRP A 403 -29.54 1.19 -21.67
CA TRP A 403 -30.95 0.81 -21.65
C TRP A 403 -31.79 1.57 -22.69
N LEU A 404 -31.54 2.87 -22.87
CA LEU A 404 -32.21 3.67 -23.90
C LEU A 404 -31.89 3.21 -25.32
N LYS A 405 -30.70 2.64 -25.55
CA LYS A 405 -30.30 2.07 -26.85
C LYS A 405 -30.84 0.65 -27.08
N ASN A 406 -31.34 -0.04 -26.05
CA ASN A 406 -31.94 -1.36 -26.23
C ASN A 406 -33.39 -1.21 -26.74
N PRO A 407 -33.71 -1.66 -27.97
CA PRO A 407 -35.07 -1.57 -28.51
C PRO A 407 -36.09 -2.36 -27.69
N GLU A 408 -35.69 -3.40 -26.95
CA GLU A 408 -36.61 -4.17 -26.10
C GLU A 408 -37.22 -3.34 -24.97
N GLY A 409 -36.59 -2.22 -24.59
CA GLY A 409 -37.15 -1.26 -23.64
C GLY A 409 -38.51 -0.70 -24.08
N MET A 410 -38.80 -0.68 -25.39
CA MET A 410 -40.11 -0.27 -25.92
C MET A 410 -41.23 -1.27 -25.58
N LEU A 411 -40.88 -2.54 -25.33
CA LEU A 411 -41.82 -3.62 -25.03
C LEU A 411 -41.98 -3.85 -23.51
N ASP A 412 -41.17 -3.20 -22.69
CA ASP A 412 -41.20 -3.30 -21.23
C ASP A 412 -42.35 -2.45 -20.66
N ALA A 413 -43.53 -3.03 -20.52
CA ALA A 413 -44.75 -2.31 -20.13
C ALA A 413 -44.62 -1.43 -18.88
N GLU A 414 -43.77 -1.80 -17.91
CA GLU A 414 -43.51 -1.03 -16.69
C GLU A 414 -42.74 0.27 -16.98
N ASN A 415 -41.77 0.22 -17.90
CA ASN A 415 -40.82 1.32 -18.14
C ASN A 415 -40.94 1.98 -19.52
N ALA A 416 -41.80 1.45 -20.40
CA ALA A 416 -41.92 1.90 -21.79
C ALA A 416 -42.23 3.40 -21.88
N TYR A 417 -43.07 3.93 -20.98
CA TYR A 417 -43.34 5.37 -20.91
C TYR A 417 -42.05 6.18 -20.71
N TYR A 418 -41.28 5.85 -19.66
CA TYR A 418 -40.06 6.58 -19.33
C TYR A 418 -38.97 6.39 -20.40
N TRP A 419 -38.88 5.19 -20.96
CA TRP A 419 -37.99 4.88 -22.09
C TRP A 419 -38.31 5.74 -23.32
N HIS A 420 -39.60 5.84 -23.69
CA HIS A 420 -40.05 6.67 -24.80
C HIS A 420 -39.85 8.16 -24.54
N LEU A 421 -40.11 8.61 -23.31
CA LEU A 421 -39.91 9.99 -22.90
C LEU A 421 -38.44 10.40 -23.08
N LEU A 422 -37.49 9.68 -22.46
CA LEU A 422 -36.07 10.00 -22.55
C LEU A 422 -35.51 9.87 -23.97
N ASN A 423 -35.93 8.86 -24.75
CA ASN A 423 -35.55 8.77 -26.16
C ASN A 423 -36.12 9.92 -26.99
N SER A 424 -37.35 10.39 -26.71
CA SER A 424 -37.91 11.55 -27.39
C SER A 424 -37.11 12.83 -27.12
N VAL A 425 -36.65 13.00 -25.87
CA VAL A 425 -35.76 14.09 -25.48
C VAL A 425 -34.42 13.97 -26.20
N TRP A 426 -33.80 12.79 -26.19
CA TRP A 426 -32.53 12.58 -26.89
C TRP A 426 -32.64 12.88 -28.40
N HIS A 427 -33.70 12.42 -29.05
CA HIS A 427 -33.94 12.73 -30.47
C HIS A 427 -34.20 14.23 -30.73
N ARG A 428 -34.85 14.94 -29.79
CA ARG A 428 -35.02 16.40 -29.85
C ARG A 428 -33.66 17.10 -29.85
N GLU A 429 -32.77 16.71 -28.93
CA GLU A 429 -31.43 17.29 -28.81
C GLU A 429 -30.55 17.00 -30.03
N ILE A 430 -30.66 15.79 -30.59
CA ILE A 430 -30.01 15.44 -31.87
C ILE A 430 -30.49 16.36 -33.00
N ARG A 431 -31.80 16.61 -33.11
CA ARG A 431 -32.36 17.54 -34.13
C ARG A 431 -31.92 18.98 -33.89
N ALA A 432 -31.69 19.36 -32.64
CA ALA A 432 -31.12 20.65 -32.27
C ALA A 432 -29.60 20.74 -32.48
N SER A 433 -28.94 19.65 -32.91
CA SER A 433 -27.48 19.56 -33.06
C SER A 433 -26.72 19.84 -31.76
N ASN A 434 -27.32 19.49 -30.61
CA ASN A 434 -26.68 19.60 -29.30
C ASN A 434 -25.74 18.40 -29.09
N SER A 435 -24.43 18.61 -29.28
CA SER A 435 -23.40 17.58 -29.08
C SER A 435 -23.10 17.27 -27.63
N ASP A 436 -23.51 18.15 -26.72
CA ASP A 436 -23.13 18.11 -25.30
C ASP A 436 -24.23 17.44 -24.44
N PHE A 437 -25.27 16.93 -25.09
CA PHE A 437 -26.36 16.23 -24.41
C PHE A 437 -25.89 14.94 -23.74
N ASN A 438 -26.08 14.86 -22.42
CA ASN A 438 -25.88 13.65 -21.64
C ASN A 438 -27.23 13.11 -21.13
N PRO A 439 -27.66 11.90 -21.53
CA PRO A 439 -28.96 11.36 -21.15
C PRO A 439 -29.08 11.01 -19.66
N VAL A 440 -27.97 10.72 -18.97
CA VAL A 440 -27.96 10.48 -17.51
C VAL A 440 -28.22 11.79 -16.77
N HIS A 441 -27.50 12.85 -17.16
CA HIS A 441 -27.67 14.17 -16.58
C HIS A 441 -29.11 14.66 -16.74
N GLU A 442 -29.65 14.56 -17.96
CA GLU A 442 -31.03 14.95 -18.26
C GLU A 442 -32.03 14.12 -17.45
N ALA A 443 -31.84 12.80 -17.35
CA ALA A 443 -32.72 11.94 -16.57
C ALA A 443 -32.77 12.36 -15.09
N LEU A 444 -31.62 12.67 -14.48
CA LEU A 444 -31.56 13.15 -13.09
C LEU A 444 -32.21 14.54 -12.95
N ARG A 445 -31.97 15.46 -13.89
CA ARG A 445 -32.59 16.80 -13.90
C ARG A 445 -34.11 16.72 -14.01
N MET A 446 -34.63 15.95 -14.97
CA MET A 446 -36.07 15.70 -15.12
C MET A 446 -36.69 15.04 -13.88
N ALA A 447 -35.89 14.27 -13.14
CA ALA A 447 -36.31 13.63 -11.90
C ALA A 447 -36.22 14.55 -10.66
N GLY A 448 -35.76 15.81 -10.84
CA GLY A 448 -35.75 16.84 -9.81
C GLY A 448 -34.40 17.08 -9.12
N LEU A 449 -33.27 16.68 -9.73
CA LEU A 449 -31.94 17.01 -9.22
C LEU A 449 -31.73 18.54 -9.23
N ASP A 450 -31.42 19.14 -8.09
CA ASP A 450 -31.37 20.61 -7.94
C ASP A 450 -30.27 21.27 -8.79
N ASP A 451 -30.57 22.42 -9.39
CA ASP A 451 -29.70 23.11 -10.37
C ASP A 451 -28.29 23.46 -9.85
N HIS A 452 -28.11 23.62 -8.53
CA HIS A 452 -26.82 23.94 -7.92
C HIS A 452 -25.87 22.73 -7.81
N ILE A 453 -26.37 21.51 -8.01
CA ILE A 453 -25.56 20.29 -8.01
C ILE A 453 -24.86 20.18 -9.36
N ASP A 454 -23.53 20.05 -9.35
CA ASP A 454 -22.79 19.82 -10.58
C ASP A 454 -22.93 18.39 -11.06
N PHE A 455 -22.80 18.20 -12.37
CA PHE A 455 -22.73 16.89 -13.00
C PHE A 455 -21.49 16.84 -13.90
N ILE A 456 -20.68 15.80 -13.74
CA ILE A 456 -19.48 15.56 -14.54
C ILE A 456 -19.69 14.29 -15.35
N GLY A 457 -19.72 14.44 -16.67
CA GLY A 457 -19.93 13.34 -17.60
C GLY A 457 -18.73 12.39 -17.67
N SER A 458 -18.97 11.20 -18.21
CA SER A 458 -17.96 10.16 -18.37
C SER A 458 -16.78 10.66 -19.20
N GLY A 459 -15.59 10.68 -18.59
CA GLY A 459 -14.34 11.11 -19.26
C GLY A 459 -14.06 12.61 -19.17
N GLU A 460 -14.93 13.38 -18.51
CA GLU A 460 -14.66 14.77 -18.18
C GLU A 460 -13.74 14.88 -16.94
N SER A 461 -13.23 16.08 -16.68
CA SER A 461 -12.23 16.35 -15.65
C SER A 461 -12.77 17.37 -14.65
N PHE A 462 -12.56 17.10 -13.37
CA PHE A 462 -12.83 18.03 -12.28
C PHE A 462 -11.66 17.99 -11.30
N THR A 463 -10.86 19.04 -11.28
CA THR A 463 -9.63 19.08 -10.47
C THR A 463 -9.73 20.01 -9.26
N ILE A 464 -9.21 19.53 -8.12
CA ILE A 464 -9.03 20.30 -6.89
C ILE A 464 -7.61 20.05 -6.40
N LEU A 465 -6.82 21.10 -6.16
CA LEU A 465 -5.42 20.99 -5.71
C LEU A 465 -4.60 20.01 -6.59
N GLU A 466 -4.78 20.12 -7.92
CA GLU A 466 -4.14 19.26 -8.95
C GLU A 466 -4.48 17.77 -8.87
N ILE A 467 -5.48 17.41 -8.07
CA ILE A 467 -6.02 16.05 -7.96
C ILE A 467 -7.29 15.97 -8.80
N GLU A 468 -7.39 14.91 -9.58
CA GLU A 468 -8.55 14.59 -10.42
C GLU A 468 -9.63 13.86 -9.62
N HIS A 469 -10.87 14.38 -9.68
CA HIS A 469 -12.05 13.85 -9.01
C HIS A 469 -13.21 13.54 -9.99
N GLY A 470 -13.11 13.95 -11.26
CA GLY A 470 -14.14 13.71 -12.28
C GLY A 470 -14.15 12.29 -12.86
N LEU A 471 -13.20 11.44 -12.44
CA LEU A 471 -13.11 10.06 -12.93
C LEU A 471 -13.76 9.09 -11.95
N HIS A 472 -14.80 8.37 -12.39
CA HIS A 472 -15.33 7.26 -11.61
C HIS A 472 -14.32 6.11 -11.48
N GLY A 473 -13.54 5.83 -12.52
CA GLY A 473 -12.45 4.85 -12.51
C GLY A 473 -12.74 3.53 -13.25
N ASP A 474 -13.92 3.40 -13.84
CA ASP A 474 -14.31 2.29 -14.73
C ASP A 474 -13.66 2.39 -16.11
N ILE A 475 -13.51 3.62 -16.61
CA ILE A 475 -12.86 3.94 -17.89
C ILE A 475 -11.40 4.33 -17.64
N GLY A 476 -10.50 3.51 -18.18
CA GLY A 476 -9.07 3.73 -18.19
C GLY A 476 -8.58 4.51 -19.42
N VAL A 477 -7.26 4.69 -19.51
CA VAL A 477 -6.60 5.38 -20.62
C VAL A 477 -6.96 4.74 -21.96
N GLY A 478 -7.45 5.55 -22.89
CA GLY A 478 -7.85 5.10 -24.23
C GLY A 478 -9.15 4.27 -24.26
N GLY A 479 -9.97 4.33 -23.20
CA GLY A 479 -11.23 3.58 -23.11
C GLY A 479 -11.07 2.14 -22.63
N SER A 480 -9.89 1.74 -22.14
CA SER A 480 -9.69 0.42 -21.53
C SER A 480 -10.47 0.29 -20.22
N ARG A 481 -10.55 -0.90 -19.64
CA ARG A 481 -11.01 -1.04 -18.25
C ARG A 481 -10.03 -0.34 -17.30
N GLY A 482 -10.54 0.56 -16.47
CA GLY A 482 -9.76 1.31 -15.48
C GLY A 482 -9.28 0.43 -14.33
N THR A 483 -8.09 0.74 -13.80
CA THR A 483 -7.52 0.08 -12.62
C THR A 483 -6.68 1.07 -11.80
N PRO A 484 -6.56 0.90 -10.47
CA PRO A 484 -5.67 1.73 -9.65
C PRO A 484 -4.23 1.74 -10.18
N GLN A 485 -3.74 0.60 -10.69
CA GLN A 485 -2.39 0.46 -11.25
C GLN A 485 -2.19 1.20 -12.58
N GLN A 486 -3.26 1.46 -13.32
CA GLN A 486 -3.21 2.33 -14.48
C GLN A 486 -3.17 3.80 -14.05
N PHE A 487 -4.02 4.18 -13.09
CA PHE A 487 -4.10 5.55 -12.60
C PHE A 487 -2.86 6.00 -11.83
N ARG A 488 -2.10 5.11 -11.17
CA ARG A 488 -0.80 5.49 -10.56
C ARG A 488 0.24 6.01 -11.56
N ARG A 489 0.06 5.68 -12.86
CA ARG A 489 0.92 6.14 -13.97
C ARG A 489 0.31 7.33 -14.71
N PHE A 490 -0.87 7.78 -14.27
CA PHE A 490 -1.48 8.99 -14.78
C PHE A 490 -0.63 10.19 -14.33
N GLY A 491 -0.50 11.20 -15.19
CA GLY A 491 0.32 12.38 -14.90
C GLY A 491 -0.23 13.25 -13.75
N ARG A 492 -1.44 12.93 -13.28
CA ARG A 492 -2.12 13.57 -12.15
C ARG A 492 -2.49 12.54 -11.10
N ARG A 493 -2.61 13.00 -9.86
CA ARG A 493 -3.20 12.21 -8.77
C ARG A 493 -4.70 12.07 -8.99
N THR A 494 -5.29 10.94 -8.58
CA THR A 494 -6.72 10.66 -8.82
C THR A 494 -7.40 10.18 -7.54
N SER A 495 -8.63 10.61 -7.31
CA SER A 495 -9.55 10.05 -6.32
C SER A 495 -10.75 9.49 -7.08
N THR A 496 -10.96 8.19 -7.04
CA THR A 496 -11.96 7.49 -7.85
C THR A 496 -12.81 6.53 -7.00
N GLY A 497 -13.87 5.97 -7.57
CA GLY A 497 -14.65 4.86 -7.01
C GLY A 497 -14.44 3.56 -7.80
N HIS A 498 -15.52 2.97 -8.27
CA HIS A 498 -15.62 1.83 -9.20
C HIS A 498 -15.28 0.45 -8.62
N THR A 499 -14.09 0.28 -8.06
CA THR A 499 -13.64 -1.08 -7.70
C THR A 499 -14.26 -1.61 -6.41
N HIS A 500 -14.92 -0.72 -5.66
CA HIS A 500 -15.48 -0.93 -4.32
C HIS A 500 -14.48 -1.43 -3.28
N SER A 501 -13.20 -1.57 -3.67
CA SER A 501 -12.12 -2.18 -2.91
C SER A 501 -11.11 -1.09 -2.60
N PRO A 502 -11.13 -0.50 -1.39
CA PRO A 502 -10.31 0.66 -1.10
C PRO A 502 -8.83 0.35 -1.32
N SER A 503 -8.16 1.28 -2.00
CA SER A 503 -6.74 1.13 -2.27
C SER A 503 -6.02 2.47 -2.43
N ILE A 504 -4.74 2.46 -2.11
CA ILE A 504 -3.81 3.55 -2.37
C ILE A 504 -2.63 2.98 -3.15
N ALA A 505 -2.44 3.48 -4.38
CA ALA A 505 -1.34 3.13 -5.25
C ALA A 505 -0.62 4.41 -5.72
N ASP A 506 0.44 4.80 -4.99
CA ASP A 506 1.09 6.11 -5.13
C ASP A 506 0.04 7.26 -5.09
N GLY A 507 -0.13 7.97 -6.21
CA GLY A 507 -1.08 9.07 -6.36
C GLY A 507 -2.52 8.67 -6.69
N ALA A 508 -2.82 7.39 -6.88
CA ALA A 508 -4.17 6.91 -7.17
C ALA A 508 -4.84 6.37 -5.90
N TYR A 509 -5.92 7.03 -5.49
CA TYR A 509 -6.75 6.65 -4.36
C TYR A 509 -8.08 6.15 -4.89
N VAL A 510 -8.54 5.02 -4.37
CA VAL A 510 -9.82 4.42 -4.75
C VAL A 510 -10.66 4.23 -3.50
N ALA A 511 -11.85 4.83 -3.49
CA ALA A 511 -12.82 4.70 -2.42
C ALA A 511 -13.41 3.27 -2.38
N GLY A 512 -14.10 2.99 -1.28
CA GLY A 512 -14.83 1.75 -1.10
C GLY A 512 -16.26 1.87 -1.58
N LEU A 513 -17.17 1.23 -0.85
CA LEU A 513 -18.60 1.19 -1.13
C LEU A 513 -19.40 1.82 0.02
N SER A 514 -20.43 2.60 -0.26
CA SER A 514 -21.40 3.07 0.75
C SER A 514 -22.63 2.16 0.85
N ALA A 515 -22.89 1.37 -0.19
CA ALA A 515 -23.87 0.30 -0.20
C ALA A 515 -23.41 -0.98 0.52
N LYS A 516 -24.37 -1.88 0.75
CA LYS A 516 -24.14 -3.18 1.39
C LYS A 516 -23.02 -3.94 0.68
N LEU A 517 -22.10 -4.51 1.45
CA LEU A 517 -21.00 -5.32 0.89
C LEU A 517 -21.50 -6.58 0.16
N ARG A 518 -22.72 -7.05 0.47
CA ARG A 518 -23.39 -8.16 -0.21
C ARG A 518 -24.61 -7.66 -0.96
N GLN A 519 -24.45 -7.48 -2.27
CA GLN A 519 -25.53 -7.02 -3.16
C GLN A 519 -26.21 -8.17 -3.92
N GLY A 520 -25.73 -9.41 -3.74
CA GLY A 520 -26.35 -10.64 -4.23
C GLY A 520 -25.84 -11.11 -5.59
N TYR A 521 -25.33 -10.19 -6.43
CA TYR A 521 -24.65 -10.54 -7.68
C TYR A 521 -23.15 -10.79 -7.48
N ASN A 522 -22.54 -10.15 -6.48
CA ASN A 522 -21.16 -10.41 -6.11
C ASN A 522 -21.08 -11.78 -5.43
N LYS A 523 -20.34 -12.73 -6.02
CA LYS A 523 -20.19 -14.12 -5.55
C LYS A 523 -18.72 -14.46 -5.34
N GLY A 524 -18.43 -15.30 -4.34
CA GLY A 524 -17.08 -15.74 -4.01
C GLY A 524 -16.32 -14.74 -3.11
N PRO A 525 -15.00 -14.94 -2.96
CA PRO A 525 -14.14 -14.05 -2.18
C PRO A 525 -14.20 -12.60 -2.69
N THR A 526 -14.07 -11.64 -1.77
CA THR A 526 -14.21 -10.22 -2.06
C THR A 526 -13.10 -9.41 -1.40
N ARG A 527 -12.86 -8.21 -1.95
CA ARG A 527 -12.04 -7.14 -1.38
C ARG A 527 -12.85 -5.89 -1.09
N TRP A 528 -14.17 -5.98 -1.20
CA TRP A 528 -15.04 -4.83 -0.99
C TRP A 528 -15.05 -4.45 0.48
N ALA A 529 -14.98 -3.15 0.74
CA ALA A 529 -15.05 -2.60 2.07
C ALA A 529 -15.69 -1.22 2.04
N HIS A 530 -16.26 -0.80 3.16
CA HIS A 530 -16.78 0.56 3.30
C HIS A 530 -15.61 1.52 3.50
N ALA A 531 -15.48 2.50 2.60
CA ALA A 531 -14.44 3.49 2.70
C ALA A 531 -14.73 4.74 1.87
N HIS A 532 -14.19 5.87 2.32
CA HIS A 532 -14.26 7.17 1.65
C HIS A 532 -12.87 7.78 1.53
N ILE A 533 -12.71 8.77 0.65
CA ILE A 533 -11.46 9.52 0.52
C ILE A 533 -11.70 10.96 0.98
N VAL A 534 -10.82 11.46 1.84
CA VAL A 534 -10.82 12.86 2.28
C VAL A 534 -9.62 13.57 1.66
N LEU A 535 -9.84 14.74 1.08
CA LEU A 535 -8.80 15.66 0.63
C LEU A 535 -8.67 16.80 1.64
N TYR A 536 -7.45 17.03 2.13
CA TYR A 536 -7.12 18.13 3.01
C TYR A 536 -6.62 19.36 2.23
N PRO A 537 -6.71 20.59 2.79
CA PRO A 537 -6.24 21.83 2.16
C PRO A 537 -4.75 21.83 1.80
N ASN A 538 -3.92 21.01 2.47
CA ASN A 538 -2.51 20.84 2.13
C ASN A 538 -2.25 19.91 0.91
N GLY A 539 -3.30 19.50 0.20
CA GLY A 539 -3.19 18.65 -1.00
C GLY A 539 -2.87 17.18 -0.70
N LYS A 540 -2.92 16.76 0.58
CA LYS A 540 -2.79 15.35 0.99
C LYS A 540 -4.17 14.73 1.16
N ARG A 541 -4.23 13.40 1.06
CA ARG A 541 -5.49 12.64 1.16
C ARG A 541 -5.41 11.55 2.21
N GLY A 542 -6.51 11.36 2.93
CA GLY A 542 -6.71 10.24 3.83
C GLY A 542 -7.72 9.24 3.28
N MET A 543 -7.50 7.95 3.52
CA MET A 543 -8.54 6.93 3.38
C MET A 543 -9.30 6.84 4.71
N VAL A 544 -10.63 6.93 4.66
CA VAL A 544 -11.50 6.75 5.82
C VAL A 544 -12.15 5.40 5.69
N LEU A 545 -11.59 4.40 6.37
CA LEU A 545 -12.15 3.05 6.42
C LEU A 545 -13.29 3.03 7.44
N MET A 546 -14.40 2.40 7.10
CA MET A 546 -15.56 2.31 7.97
C MET A 546 -15.84 0.87 8.37
N HIS A 547 -16.16 0.69 9.65
CA HIS A 547 -16.64 -0.57 10.19
C HIS A 547 -18.14 -0.76 9.94
N SER A 548 -18.61 -1.98 10.09
CA SER A 548 -20.02 -2.34 9.84
C SER A 548 -21.02 -1.66 10.78
N ASP A 549 -20.55 -1.13 11.91
CA ASP A 549 -21.34 -0.35 12.85
C ASP A 549 -21.28 1.17 12.59
N GLY A 550 -20.59 1.58 11.53
CA GLY A 550 -20.47 2.98 11.11
C GLY A 550 -19.33 3.75 11.77
N ARG A 551 -18.58 3.16 12.71
CA ARG A 551 -17.40 3.81 13.28
C ARG A 551 -16.30 3.95 12.22
N PHE A 552 -15.59 5.06 12.27
CA PHE A 552 -14.43 5.36 11.44
C PHE A 552 -13.20 5.77 12.26
N GLN A 553 -13.33 5.85 13.59
CA GLN A 553 -12.27 6.08 14.58
C GLN A 553 -12.68 5.39 15.88
N ALA A 554 -11.75 5.22 16.82
CA ALA A 554 -12.06 4.67 18.14
C ALA A 554 -12.92 5.66 18.93
N MET A 555 -13.96 5.17 19.62
CA MET A 555 -14.95 6.00 20.31
C MET A 555 -15.12 5.66 21.80
N GLY A 556 -14.55 4.55 22.30
CA GLY A 556 -14.79 4.07 23.67
C GLY A 556 -14.44 5.08 24.77
N ASP A 557 -13.33 5.80 24.64
CA ASP A 557 -12.90 6.82 25.60
C ASP A 557 -13.68 8.14 25.47
N ILE A 558 -14.17 8.47 24.27
CA ILE A 558 -15.04 9.63 24.03
C ILE A 558 -16.40 9.41 24.69
N LEU A 559 -16.98 8.22 24.53
CA LEU A 559 -18.27 7.87 25.12
C LEU A 559 -18.20 7.85 26.65
N GLU A 560 -17.12 7.32 27.23
CA GLU A 560 -16.91 7.34 28.68
C GLU A 560 -16.83 8.78 29.22
N GLN A 561 -16.08 9.66 28.56
CA GLN A 561 -16.01 11.08 28.95
C GLN A 561 -17.37 11.78 28.86
N GLN A 562 -18.16 11.49 27.81
CA GLN A 562 -19.51 12.04 27.66
C GLN A 562 -20.46 11.54 28.77
N LEU A 563 -20.38 10.26 29.14
CA LEU A 563 -21.18 9.68 30.22
C LEU A 563 -20.78 10.21 31.60
N GLN A 564 -19.50 10.52 31.82
CA GLN A 564 -19.02 11.12 33.07
C GLN A 564 -19.36 12.62 33.18
N ALA A 565 -19.58 13.30 32.04
CA ALA A 565 -19.94 14.71 31.98
C ALA A 565 -21.45 14.98 32.00
N ALA A 566 -22.28 13.95 31.77
CA ALA A 566 -23.75 13.98 31.86
C ALA A 566 -24.23 13.60 33.27
#